data_AF-A0AB39TVQ1-F1
#
_entry.id   AF-A0AB39TVQ1-F1
#
_cell.length_a   1.000
_cell.length_b   1.000
_cell.length_c   1.000
_cell.angle_alpha   90.00
_cell.angle_beta   90.00
_cell.angle_gamma   90.00
#
_symmetry.space_group_name_H-M   'P 1'
#
loop_
_entity.id
_entity.type
_entity.pdbx_description
1 polymer ?
#
loop_
_entity_poly.entity_id
_entity_poly.type
_entity_poly.pdbx_seq_one_letter_code
_entity_poly.pdbx_strand_id
1 'polypeptide(L)' 'MGTENKLRNIAEKAHGKAKEAAGKAMDDPVVEAEGRGKQMKSDLKQAAEKVKDVGKD' A
#
# COMPACT_ATOMS: atom_id res chain seq x y z
N MET A 1 14.32 -13.34 -20.07
CA MET A 1 13.32 -12.89 -19.08
C MET A 1 14.00 -12.32 -17.83
N GLY A 2 14.57 -11.10 -17.86
CA GLY A 2 15.31 -10.62 -16.69
C GLY A 2 15.56 -9.10 -16.61
N THR A 3 15.75 -8.44 -17.74
CA THR A 3 15.95 -6.98 -17.80
C THR A 3 14.63 -6.23 -17.86
N GLU A 4 13.69 -6.70 -18.66
CA GLU A 4 12.37 -6.06 -18.81
C GLU A 4 11.57 -6.09 -17.49
N ASN A 5 11.66 -7.19 -16.74
CA ASN A 5 11.02 -7.31 -15.44
C ASN A 5 11.66 -6.38 -14.39
N LYS A 6 12.99 -6.25 -14.38
CA LYS A 6 13.70 -5.32 -13.49
C LYS A 6 13.37 -3.87 -13.84
N LEU A 7 13.34 -3.54 -15.13
CA LEU A 7 13.05 -2.19 -15.60
C LEU A 7 11.61 -1.79 -15.27
N ARG A 8 10.64 -2.69 -15.47
CA ARG A 8 9.24 -2.49 -15.03
C ARG A 8 9.14 -2.29 -13.53
N ASN A 9 9.83 -3.10 -12.74
CA ASN A 9 9.81 -3.00 -11.29
C ASN A 9 10.45 -1.69 -10.78
N ILE A 10 11.50 -1.21 -11.46
CA ILE A 10 12.11 0.10 -11.17
C ILE A 10 11.18 1.24 -11.59
N ALA A 11 10.55 1.13 -12.77
CA ALA A 11 9.60 2.12 -13.27
C ALA A 11 8.37 2.23 -12.37
N GLU A 12 7.81 1.11 -11.90
CA GLU A 12 6.69 1.11 -10.96
C GLU A 12 7.09 1.67 -9.60
N LYS A 13 8.29 1.36 -9.09
CA LYS A 13 8.81 1.98 -7.86
C LYS A 13 9.02 3.49 -8.02
N ALA A 14 9.56 3.92 -9.15
CA ALA A 14 9.78 5.34 -9.43
C ALA A 14 8.44 6.08 -9.57
N HIS A 15 7.47 5.48 -10.26
CA HIS A 15 6.13 6.03 -10.42
C HIS A 15 5.38 6.09 -9.08
N GLY A 16 5.46 5.04 -8.25
CA GLY A 16 4.88 5.02 -6.91
C GLY A 16 5.48 6.11 -6.02
N LYS A 17 6.81 6.24 -5.99
CA LYS A 17 7.49 7.32 -5.25
C LYS A 17 7.15 8.70 -5.78
N ALA A 18 7.02 8.87 -7.10
CA ALA A 18 6.62 10.14 -7.69
C ALA A 18 5.18 10.50 -7.30
N LYS A 19 4.26 9.53 -7.25
CA LYS A 19 2.87 9.74 -6.83
C LYS A 19 2.77 10.04 -5.34
N GLU A 20 3.59 9.40 -4.51
CA GLU A 20 3.69 9.66 -3.08
C GLU A 20 4.30 11.04 -2.78
N ALA A 21 5.36 11.41 -3.51
CA ALA A 21 5.98 12.73 -3.42
C ALA A 21 5.06 13.83 -3.94
N ALA A 22 4.35 13.59 -5.05
CA ALA A 22 3.34 14.52 -5.57
C ALA A 22 2.17 14.66 -4.59
N GLY A 23 1.67 13.57 -4.01
CA GLY A 23 0.62 13.62 -2.99
C GLY A 23 1.04 14.38 -1.73
N LYS A 24 2.30 14.19 -1.27
CA LYS A 24 2.87 14.98 -0.17
C LYS A 24 3.08 16.44 -0.51
N ALA A 25 3.55 16.74 -1.73
CA ALA A 25 3.86 18.10 -2.16
C ALA A 25 2.59 18.91 -2.50
N MET A 26 1.54 18.24 -2.97
CA MET A 26 0.23 18.84 -3.24
C MET A 26 -0.63 18.96 -1.98
N ASP A 27 -0.15 18.50 -0.81
CA ASP A 27 -0.91 18.44 0.45
C ASP A 27 -2.33 17.92 0.18
N ASP A 28 -2.43 16.82 -0.59
CA ASP A 28 -3.72 16.32 -1.08
C ASP A 28 -4.27 15.33 -0.04
N PRO A 29 -5.17 15.78 0.86
CA PRO A 29 -5.64 14.98 2.00
C PRO A 29 -6.35 13.71 1.54
N VAL A 30 -6.81 13.65 0.29
CA VAL A 30 -7.43 12.47 -0.32
C VAL A 30 -6.43 11.31 -0.44
N VAL A 31 -5.21 11.55 -0.93
CA VAL A 31 -4.23 10.47 -1.13
C VAL A 31 -3.68 9.97 0.20
N GLU A 32 -3.46 10.88 1.17
CA GLU A 32 -3.04 10.49 2.51
C GLU A 32 -4.18 9.75 3.27
N ALA A 33 -5.44 10.19 3.11
CA ALA A 33 -6.60 9.52 3.68
C ALA A 33 -6.86 8.14 3.05
N GLU A 34 -6.69 7.99 1.74
CA GLU A 34 -6.79 6.69 1.07
C GLU A 34 -5.69 5.73 1.54
N GLY A 35 -4.45 6.23 1.69
CA GLY A 35 -3.32 5.46 2.22
C GLY A 35 -3.58 4.97 3.65
N ARG A 36 -3.95 5.89 4.56
CA ARG A 36 -4.28 5.55 5.96
C ARG A 36 -5.51 4.65 6.06
N GLY A 37 -6.56 4.92 5.31
CA GLY A 37 -7.78 4.10 5.29
C GLY A 37 -7.52 2.68 4.81
N LYS A 38 -6.62 2.51 3.83
CA LYS A 38 -6.21 1.19 3.34
C LYS A 38 -5.33 0.44 4.35
N GLN A 39 -4.41 1.13 5.04
CA GLN A 39 -3.66 0.53 6.15
C GLN A 39 -4.60 0.06 7.26
N MET A 40 -5.50 0.92 7.73
CA MET A 40 -6.46 0.56 8.77
C MET A 40 -7.32 -0.63 8.37
N LYS A 41 -7.83 -0.69 7.14
CA LYS A 41 -8.60 -1.86 6.65
C LYS A 41 -7.77 -3.15 6.67
N SER A 42 -6.50 -3.08 6.31
CA SER A 42 -5.62 -4.26 6.31
C SER A 42 -5.32 -4.74 7.72
N ASP A 43 -4.96 -3.83 8.63
CA ASP A 43 -4.75 -4.15 10.05
C ASP A 43 -6.00 -4.77 10.67
N LEU A 44 -7.17 -4.21 10.38
CA LEU A 44 -8.45 -4.71 10.91
C LEU A 44 -8.81 -6.08 10.34
N LYS A 45 -8.49 -6.34 9.06
CA LYS A 45 -8.63 -7.67 8.45
C LYS A 45 -7.69 -8.68 9.09
N GLN A 46 -6.41 -8.35 9.26
CA GLN A 46 -5.44 -9.25 9.88
C GLN A 46 -5.81 -9.55 11.33
N ALA A 47 -6.25 -8.55 12.09
CA ALA A 47 -6.74 -8.75 13.45
C ALA A 47 -7.97 -9.67 13.47
N ALA A 48 -8.92 -9.45 12.56
CA ALA A 48 -10.11 -10.30 12.45
C ALA A 48 -9.77 -11.74 12.05
N GLU A 49 -8.85 -11.95 11.11
CA GLU A 49 -8.38 -13.29 10.74
C GLU A 49 -7.70 -13.97 11.92
N LYS A 50 -6.85 -13.24 12.66
CA LYS A 50 -6.15 -13.80 13.82
C LYS A 50 -7.09 -14.20 14.95
N VAL A 51 -8.13 -13.40 15.22
CA VAL A 51 -9.18 -13.76 16.20
C VAL A 51 -9.96 -15.00 15.74
N LYS A 52 -10.26 -15.09 14.44
CA LYS A 52 -11.00 -16.22 13.87
C LYS A 52 -10.18 -17.51 13.85
N ASP A 53 -8.87 -17.41 13.66
CA ASP A 53 -7.93 -18.54 13.70
C ASP A 53 -7.80 -19.09 15.13
N VAL A 54 -7.65 -18.21 16.13
CA VAL A 54 -7.54 -18.59 17.55
C VAL A 54 -8.83 -19.21 18.09
N GLY A 55 -10.00 -18.84 17.58
CA GLY A 55 -11.28 -19.45 17.97
C GLY A 55 -11.64 -20.72 17.19
N LYS A 56 -10.81 -21.13 16.22
CA LYS A 56 -11.04 -22.31 15.38
C LYS A 56 -10.08 -23.47 15.71
N ASP A 57 -9.17 -23.26 16.66
CA ASP A 57 -8.42 -24.33 17.35
C ASP A 57 -9.17 -24.77 18.62
#